data_AF-A0A811G9P6-F1
#
_entry.id   AF-A0A811G9P6-F1
#
_cell.length_a   1.000
_cell.length_b   1.000
_cell.length_c   1.000
_cell.angle_alpha   90.00
_cell.angle_beta   90.00
_cell.angle_gamma   90.00
#
_symmetry.space_group_name_H-M   'P 1'
#
loop_
_entity.id
_entity.type
_entity.pdbx_description
1 polymer ?
#
loop_
_entity_poly.entity_id
_entity_poly.type
_entity_poly.pdbx_seq_one_letter_code
_entity_poly.pdbx_strand_id
1 'polypeptide(L)'
;MYVGHLAIGLAIKSKFPHIPALPILLGVGFLDIIDGLLIMLGLNHVTGNLNSGPYLYFDLTFIDWDHSLLMAIILSIVWGLFFIKLRLAFEVQHHVLGIIPDSGF
;
A
#
# COMPACT_ATOMS: atom_id res chain seq x y z
N MET A 1 -11.48 -1.91 -1.78
CA MET A 1 -11.76 -1.94 -3.25
C MET A 1 -10.45 -2.15 -4.02
N TYR A 2 -10.01 -3.40 -4.19
CA TYR A 2 -8.68 -3.72 -4.74
C TYR A 2 -8.43 -3.24 -6.19
N VAL A 3 -9.42 -3.38 -7.07
CA VAL A 3 -9.27 -3.06 -8.51
C VAL A 3 -9.01 -1.57 -8.75
N GLY A 4 -9.63 -0.69 -7.97
CA GLY A 4 -9.42 0.76 -8.07
C GLY A 4 -8.03 1.19 -7.63
N HIS A 5 -7.54 0.64 -6.51
CA HIS A 5 -6.18 0.90 -6.03
C HIS A 5 -5.12 0.38 -7.02
N LEU A 6 -5.35 -0.81 -7.60
CA LEU A 6 -4.48 -1.40 -8.61
C LEU A 6 -4.38 -0.55 -9.88
N ALA A 7 -5.50 0.02 -10.34
CA ALA A 7 -5.51 0.89 -11.52
C ALA A 7 -4.64 2.14 -11.30
N ILE A 8 -4.67 2.73 -10.11
CA ILE A 8 -3.82 3.88 -9.75
C ILE A 8 -2.35 3.46 -9.70
N GLY A 9 -2.02 2.32 -9.09
CA GLY A 9 -0.66 1.79 -9.07
C GLY A 9 -0.09 1.56 -10.47
N LEU A 10 -0.90 1.01 -11.38
CA LEU A 10 -0.54 0.82 -12.79
C LEU A 10 -0.34 2.15 -13.51
N ALA A 11 -1.17 3.16 -13.25
CA ALA A 11 -1.01 4.50 -13.83
C ALA A 11 0.28 5.19 -13.35
N ILE A 12 0.66 5.01 -12.08
CA ILE A 12 1.93 5.51 -11.55
C ILE A 12 3.10 4.77 -12.23
N LYS A 13 3.02 3.44 -12.34
CA LYS A 13 4.06 2.63 -12.98
C LYS A 13 4.20 2.93 -14.48
N SER A 14 3.12 3.24 -15.19
CA SER A 14 3.18 3.63 -16.61
C SER A 14 3.87 4.98 -16.80
N LYS A 15 3.70 5.92 -15.86
CA LYS A 15 4.39 7.22 -15.84
C LYS A 15 5.86 7.10 -15.45
N PHE A 16 6.19 6.16 -14.55
CA PHE A 16 7.55 5.94 -14.06
C PHE A 16 8.01 4.49 -14.29
N PRO A 17 8.29 4.10 -15.55
CA PRO A 17 8.61 2.71 -15.89
C PRO A 17 9.92 2.22 -15.26
N HIS A 18 10.87 3.12 -14.99
CA HIS A 18 12.18 2.80 -14.39
C HIS A 18 12.10 2.46 -12.89
N ILE A 19 11.02 2.86 -12.19
CA ILE A 19 10.89 2.59 -10.75
C ILE A 19 10.43 1.14 -10.56
N PRO A 20 11.03 0.35 -9.63
CA PRO A 20 10.60 -1.02 -9.39
C PRO A 20 9.10 -1.11 -9.10
N ALA A 21 8.41 -2.07 -9.73
CA ALA A 21 6.96 -2.21 -9.61
C ALA A 21 6.53 -2.73 -8.23
N LEU A 22 7.43 -3.48 -7.58
CA LEU A 22 7.19 -4.12 -6.29
C LEU A 22 6.72 -3.15 -5.19
N PRO A 23 7.39 -2.02 -4.89
CA PRO A 23 6.94 -1.06 -3.89
C PRO A 23 5.59 -0.38 -4.23
N ILE A 24 5.30 -0.22 -5.53
CA ILE A 24 4.06 0.39 -5.99
C ILE A 24 2.89 -0.58 -5.79
N LEU A 25 3.07 -1.85 -6.18
CA LEU A 25 2.05 -2.88 -6.02
C LEU A 25 1.83 -3.26 -4.55
N LEU A 26 2.89 -3.31 -3.75
CA LEU A 26 2.78 -3.55 -2.31
C LEU A 26 2.10 -2.38 -1.59
N GLY A 27 2.37 -1.13 -1.99
CA GLY A 27 1.70 0.04 -1.42
C GLY A 27 0.20 0.09 -1.73
N VAL A 28 -0.18 -0.35 -2.93
CA VAL A 28 -1.59 -0.52 -3.32
C VAL A 28 -2.31 -1.51 -2.42
N GLY A 29 -1.69 -2.67 -2.13
CA GLY A 29 -2.28 -3.69 -1.26
C GLY A 29 -2.16 -3.40 0.23
N PHE A 30 -1.27 -2.49 0.64
CA PHE A 30 -1.02 -2.18 2.05
C PHE A 30 -2.26 -1.65 2.76
N LEU A 31 -3.03 -0.78 2.09
CA LEU A 31 -4.29 -0.26 2.64
C LEU A 31 -5.32 -1.38 2.81
N ASP A 32 -5.47 -2.27 1.82
CA ASP A 32 -6.40 -3.40 1.90
C ASP A 32 -5.96 -4.43 2.99
N ILE A 33 -4.66 -4.58 3.24
CA ILE A 33 -4.13 -5.43 4.34
C ILE A 33 -4.45 -4.82 5.70
N ILE A 34 -4.28 -3.49 5.86
CA ILE A 34 -4.61 -2.79 7.10
C ILE A 34 -6.09 -2.92 7.39
N ASP A 35 -6.95 -2.67 6.41
CA ASP A 35 -8.41 -2.81 6.56
C ASP A 35 -8.78 -4.23 7.03
N GLY A 36 -8.22 -5.27 6.41
CA GLY A 36 -8.40 -6.66 6.85
C GLY A 36 -7.97 -6.92 8.30
N LEU A 37 -6.84 -6.34 8.74
CA LEU A 37 -6.38 -6.43 10.14
C LEU A 37 -7.32 -5.70 11.10
N LEU A 38 -7.82 -4.52 10.72
CA LEU A 38 -8.74 -3.72 11.54
C LEU A 38 -10.09 -4.40 11.69
N ILE A 39 -10.58 -5.06 10.64
CA ILE A 39 -11.79 -5.90 10.69
C ILE A 39 -11.56 -7.07 11.66
N MET A 40 -10.43 -7.77 11.56
CA MET A 40 -10.12 -8.88 12.48
C MET A 40 -9.95 -8.43 13.94
N LEU A 41 -9.44 -7.23 14.17
CA LEU A 41 -9.30 -6.63 15.51
C LEU A 41 -10.61 -6.03 16.03
N GLY A 42 -11.68 -6.01 15.22
CA GLY A 42 -12.98 -5.45 15.60
C GLY A 42 -13.02 -3.92 15.65
N LEU A 43 -12.01 -3.24 15.10
CA LEU A 43 -12.00 -1.78 14.96
C LEU A 43 -12.89 -1.33 13.80
N ASN A 44 -12.91 -2.13 12.72
CA ASN A 44 -13.86 -2.00 11.62
C ASN A 44 -14.96 -3.04 11.78
N HIS A 45 -16.20 -2.60 11.64
CA HIS A 45 -17.37 -3.47 11.80
C HIS A 45 -17.91 -3.85 10.42
N VAL A 46 -17.99 -5.17 10.21
CA VAL A 46 -18.64 -5.77 9.05
C VAL A 46 -19.81 -6.62 9.54
N THR A 47 -20.97 -6.46 8.92
CA THR A 47 -22.15 -7.28 9.21
C THR A 47 -22.42 -8.17 8.02
N GLY A 48 -22.55 -9.48 8.22
CA GLY A 48 -22.86 -10.40 7.13
C GLY A 48 -24.20 -10.06 6.48
N ASN A 49 -24.21 -9.90 5.15
CA ASN A 49 -25.41 -9.70 4.36
C ASN A 49 -25.46 -10.77 3.27
N LEU A 50 -26.45 -11.66 3.33
CA LEU A 50 -26.63 -12.73 2.35
C LEU A 50 -27.30 -12.22 1.06
N ASN A 51 -27.79 -10.98 1.06
CA ASN A 51 -28.39 -10.32 -0.10
C ASN A 51 -27.41 -9.39 -0.84
N SER A 52 -26.23 -9.10 -0.27
CA SER A 52 -25.20 -8.35 -0.98
C SER A 52 -24.62 -9.24 -2.09
N GLY A 53 -24.39 -8.66 -3.26
CA GLY A 53 -24.10 -9.39 -4.51
C GLY A 53 -22.85 -10.29 -4.46
N PRO A 54 -22.54 -11.01 -5.55
CA PRO A 54 -21.70 -12.23 -5.56
C PRO A 54 -20.25 -12.11 -5.08
N TYR A 55 -19.77 -10.91 -4.74
CA TYR A 55 -18.38 -10.63 -4.39
C TYR A 55 -18.20 -9.98 -3.01
N LEU A 56 -19.29 -9.61 -2.33
CA LEU A 56 -19.24 -9.04 -0.98
C LEU A 56 -20.41 -9.66 -0.20
N TYR A 57 -20.13 -10.50 0.80
CA TYR A 57 -21.16 -11.12 1.67
C TYR A 57 -21.33 -10.34 2.99
N PHE A 58 -20.88 -9.09 3.01
CA PHE A 58 -20.84 -8.25 4.19
C PHE A 58 -21.15 -6.80 3.85
N ASP A 59 -21.95 -6.17 4.69
CA ASP A 59 -22.14 -4.73 4.73
C ASP A 59 -21.07 -4.11 5.63
N LEU A 60 -20.45 -3.04 5.14
CA LEU A 60 -19.51 -2.23 5.90
C LEU A 60 -20.34 -1.27 6.77
N THR A 61 -20.44 -1.57 8.07
CA THR A 61 -21.26 -0.76 9.00
C THR A 61 -20.46 0.35 9.65
N PHE A 62 -19.16 0.15 9.85
CA PHE A 62 -18.26 1.18 10.36
C PHE A 62 -16.84 0.96 9.84
N ILE A 63 -16.38 1.84 8.93
CA ILE A 63 -15.04 1.85 8.33
C ILE A 63 -14.44 3.26 8.25
N ASP A 64 -15.02 4.23 8.97
CA ASP A 64 -14.70 5.65 8.77
C ASP A 64 -13.27 6.02 9.18
N TRP A 65 -12.61 5.19 9.99
CA TRP A 65 -11.29 5.49 10.54
C TRP A 65 -10.18 5.33 9.49
N ASP A 66 -10.05 4.15 8.89
CA ASP A 66 -9.03 3.82 7.90
C ASP A 66 -9.36 4.36 6.50
N HIS A 67 -10.65 4.57 6.19
CA HIS A 67 -11.10 5.19 4.94
C HIS A 67 -11.24 6.71 5.02
N SER A 68 -10.86 7.35 6.14
CA SER A 68 -10.77 8.80 6.20
C SER A 68 -9.65 9.31 5.28
N LEU A 69 -9.89 10.42 4.58
CA LEU A 69 -8.87 11.09 3.75
C LEU A 69 -7.59 11.38 4.55
N LEU A 70 -7.77 11.75 5.83
CA LEU A 70 -6.67 12.02 6.74
C LEU A 70 -5.81 10.76 6.99
N MET A 71 -6.43 9.61 7.27
CA MET A 71 -5.68 8.38 7.51
C MET A 71 -5.03 7.85 6.23
N ALA A 72 -5.68 8.01 5.08
CA ALA A 72 -5.07 7.68 3.78
C ALA A 72 -3.79 8.49 3.52
N ILE A 73 -3.76 9.78 3.87
CA ILE A 73 -2.57 10.63 3.79
C ILE A 73 -1.48 10.12 4.76
N ILE A 74 -1.84 9.85 6.02
CA ILE A 74 -0.89 9.38 7.04
C ILE A 74 -0.26 8.05 6.62
N LEU A 75 -1.07 7.07 6.20
CA LEU A 75 -0.59 5.75 5.76
C LEU A 75 0.27 5.85 4.50
N SER A 76 -0.06 6.75 3.57
CA SER A 76 0.78 7.03 2.39
C SER A 76 2.15 7.60 2.77
N ILE A 77 2.19 8.51 3.75
CA ILE A 77 3.45 9.07 4.27
C ILE A 77 4.27 7.99 4.98
N VAL A 78 3.65 7.19 5.84
CA VAL A 78 4.30 6.07 6.54
C VAL A 78 4.91 5.09 5.54
N TRP A 79 4.15 4.70 4.51
CA TRP A 79 4.64 3.85 3.42
C TRP A 79 5.83 4.47 2.70
N GLY A 80 5.75 5.75 2.33
CA GLY A 80 6.85 6.48 1.70
C GLY A 80 8.13 6.53 2.56
N LEU A 81 7.98 6.71 3.87
CA LEU A 81 9.11 6.77 4.81
C LEU A 81 9.88 5.43 4.91
N PHE A 82 9.21 4.28 4.77
CA PHE A 82 9.89 2.98 4.72
C PHE A 82 10.88 2.89 3.55
N PHE A 83 10.52 3.42 2.38
CA PHE A 83 11.38 3.39 1.20
C PHE A 83 12.49 4.45 1.22
N ILE A 84 12.27 5.60 1.88
CA ILE A 84 13.33 6.60 2.10
C ILE A 84 14.44 6.02 2.98
N LYS A 85 14.07 5.33 4.07
CA LYS A 85 15.06 4.65 4.94
C LYS A 85 15.77 3.50 4.22
N LEU A 86 15.06 2.74 3.39
CA LEU A 86 15.67 1.65 2.62
C LEU A 86 16.70 2.18 1.62
N ARG A 87 16.39 3.29 0.91
CA ARG A 87 17.34 3.95 0.01
C ARG A 87 18.59 4.43 0.76
N LEU A 88 18.42 5.12 1.88
CA LEU A 88 19.53 5.63 2.69
C LEU A 88 20.40 4.49 3.25
N ALA A 89 19.80 3.38 3.69
CA ALA A 89 20.55 2.22 4.17
C ALA A 89 21.39 1.58 3.06
N PHE A 90 20.83 1.44 1.84
CA PHE A 90 21.57 0.95 0.69
C PHE A 90 22.71 1.92 0.29
N GLU A 91 22.44 3.22 0.24
CA GLU A 91 23.42 4.24 -0.16
C GLU A 91 24.60 4.32 0.83
N VAL A 92 24.33 4.25 2.14
CA VAL A 92 25.36 4.18 3.19
C VAL A 92 26.16 2.89 3.09
N GLN A 93 25.52 1.75 2.81
CA GLN A 93 26.20 0.47 2.67
C GLN A 93 27.11 0.42 1.42
N HIS A 94 26.70 1.04 0.30
CA HIS A 94 27.53 1.22 -0.88
C HIS A 94 28.74 2.14 -0.64
N HIS A 95 28.57 3.20 0.16
CA HIS A 95 29.65 4.13 0.49
C HIS A 95 30.68 3.52 1.47
N VAL A 96 30.23 2.66 2.40
CA VAL A 96 31.10 1.99 3.39
C VAL A 96 31.83 0.77 2.80
N LEU A 97 31.25 0.05 1.85
CA LEU A 97 31.85 -1.16 1.26
C LEU A 97 32.63 -0.94 -0.04
N GLY A 98 32.66 0.29 -0.61
CA GLY A 98 33.45 0.58 -1.80
C GLY A 98 33.07 -0.25 -3.03
N ILE A 99 31.83 -0.76 -3.09
CA ILE A 99 31.33 -1.52 -4.23
C ILE A 99 30.61 -0.54 -5.15
N ILE A 100 31.33 -0.03 -6.14
CA ILE A 100 30.80 0.67 -7.31
C ILE A 100 29.84 -0.30 -8.02
N PRO A 101 28.54 0.01 -8.18
CA PRO A 101 27.73 -0.72 -9.12
C PRO A 101 27.96 -0.12 -10.50
N ASP A 102 28.84 -0.76 -11.28
CA ASP A 102 28.76 -0.69 -12.74
C ASP A 102 27.46 -1.38 -13.16
N SER A 103 26.38 -0.63 -13.32
CA SER A 103 25.32 -0.95 -14.30
C SER A 103 24.24 0.12 -14.28
N GLY A 104 24.12 0.84 -15.40
CA GLY A 104 22.91 1.57 -15.71
C GLY A 104 21.72 0.61 -15.83
N PHE A 105 20.62 0.97 -15.18
CA PHE A 105 19.23 0.70 -15.55
C PHE A 105 18.34 1.65 -14.73
#